data_AF-A0A0R3SSI8-F1
#
_entry.id   AF-A0A0R3SSI8-F1
#
_cell.length_a   1.000
_cell.length_b   1.000
_cell.length_c   1.000
_cell.angle_alpha   90.00
_cell.angle_beta   90.00
_cell.angle_gamma   90.00
#
_symmetry.space_group_name_H-M   'P 1'
#
loop_
_entity.id
_entity.type
_entity.pdbx_description
1 polymer ?
#
loop_
_entity_poly.entity_id
_entity_poly.type
_entity_poly.pdbx_seq_one_letter_code
_entity_poly.pdbx_strand_id
1 'polypeptide(L)'
;MDGHSNPGFTLILLCASSVKLSLDIFSGWVDIYYIFLLFSFQTDRGLGYTAHFLGTLFIVTSIRAKEKGLQHCVPTEFQPCRWYMLTLVFVYSRWTKSELRCYVDGKIISSVDMAWPISTSDCFDRCMIGGTFDQREDNLFSGRIASVTGFTEALSPQQISGLYSLGPNYKGQLKFESEVRGILNGTERRALIENKLSASIMFSYHPSACDHNLCLDQSPKPNPAFAHAPHALMKGKLKAVRTTSLQSALQSLGGIQLLYLLFEQLDYTFESAVESEATMEPFPVS
;
A
#
# COMPACT_ATOMS: atom_id res chain seq x y z
N MET A 1 -2.78 13.53 42.69
CA MET A 1 -2.35 14.59 41.77
C MET A 1 -2.41 14.00 40.38
N ASP A 2 -3.54 14.23 39.76
CA ASP A 2 -4.01 13.49 38.61
C ASP A 2 -3.08 13.65 37.41
N GLY A 3 -2.69 12.50 36.87
CA GLY A 3 -1.92 12.40 35.66
C GLY A 3 -2.72 12.97 34.50
N HIS A 4 -2.43 14.21 34.15
CA HIS A 4 -2.78 14.76 32.85
C HIS A 4 -2.08 13.92 31.77
N SER A 5 -2.78 12.90 31.27
CA SER A 5 -2.46 12.32 29.97
C SER A 5 -2.67 13.44 28.94
N ASN A 6 -1.57 14.00 28.48
CA ASN A 6 -1.61 14.90 27.34
C ASN A 6 -2.09 14.06 26.14
N PRO A 7 -3.12 14.48 25.38
CA PRO A 7 -3.57 13.79 24.18
C PRO A 7 -2.54 14.06 23.08
N GLY A 8 -1.39 13.39 23.17
CA GLY A 8 -0.42 13.31 22.09
C GLY A 8 -1.03 12.45 21.01
N PHE A 9 -1.68 13.08 20.04
CA PHE A 9 -2.13 12.43 18.82
C PHE A 9 -0.94 11.74 18.17
N THR A 10 -0.98 10.42 18.06
CA THR A 10 -0.03 9.68 17.22
C THR A 10 -0.67 9.57 15.85
N LEU A 11 -0.07 10.19 14.84
CA LEU A 11 -0.43 9.89 13.48
C LEU A 11 0.31 8.61 13.06
N ILE A 12 -0.43 7.54 12.80
CA ILE A 12 0.11 6.43 12.02
C ILE A 12 -0.15 6.67 10.56
N LEU A 13 0.91 6.43 9.80
CA LEU A 13 0.77 6.03 8.43
C LEU A 13 1.67 4.86 8.02
N LEU A 14 1.02 3.69 7.94
CA LEU A 14 0.83 2.87 6.73
C LEU A 14 2.02 2.53 5.84
N CYS A 15 2.32 1.24 5.63
CA CYS A 15 1.37 0.27 5.10
C CYS A 15 1.72 -1.18 5.49
N ALA A 16 0.91 -1.79 6.35
CA ALA A 16 0.85 -3.24 6.43
C ALA A 16 0.15 -3.81 5.18
N SER A 17 0.75 -3.64 4.02
CA SER A 17 0.58 -4.59 2.96
C SER A 17 1.76 -4.59 2.03
N SER A 18 1.92 -5.78 1.49
CA SER A 18 2.68 -6.07 0.32
C SER A 18 2.57 -4.95 -0.71
N VAL A 19 3.70 -4.32 -1.00
CA VAL A 19 3.93 -3.52 -2.21
C VAL A 19 4.64 -4.43 -3.21
N LYS A 20 4.12 -4.53 -4.43
CA LYS A 20 4.79 -5.21 -5.55
C LYS A 20 5.26 -4.17 -6.54
N LEU A 21 6.58 -4.00 -6.61
CA LEU A 21 7.23 -3.01 -7.48
C LEU A 21 7.15 -3.47 -8.94
N SER A 22 6.80 -2.57 -9.87
CA SER A 22 6.89 -2.85 -11.32
C SER A 22 8.36 -2.92 -11.76
N LEU A 23 8.62 -3.62 -12.87
CA LEU A 23 9.93 -3.58 -13.54
C LEU A 23 10.28 -2.16 -14.02
N ASP A 24 9.27 -1.35 -14.34
CA ASP A 24 9.46 0.04 -14.80
C ASP A 24 10.16 0.93 -13.77
N ILE A 25 10.09 0.56 -12.48
CA ILE A 25 10.82 1.26 -11.41
C ILE A 25 12.35 1.17 -11.61
N PHE A 26 12.79 0.12 -12.29
CA PHE A 26 14.19 -0.27 -12.40
C PHE A 26 14.74 -0.16 -13.82
N SER A 27 13.88 0.07 -14.83
CA SER A 27 14.23 0.04 -16.25
C SER A 27 14.70 1.38 -16.82
N GLY A 28 15.23 2.27 -15.97
CA GLY A 28 15.84 3.51 -16.45
C GLY A 28 17.05 3.21 -17.34
N TRP A 29 17.18 3.93 -18.46
CA TRP A 29 18.46 4.04 -19.16
C TRP A 29 19.52 4.49 -18.15
N VAL A 30 20.76 4.01 -18.32
CA VAL A 30 21.87 3.95 -17.33
C VAL A 30 22.16 5.26 -16.56
N ASP A 31 21.57 6.41 -16.91
CA ASP A 31 21.81 7.71 -16.28
C ASP A 31 20.54 8.50 -15.82
N ILE A 32 19.35 7.88 -15.77
CA ILE A 32 18.12 8.53 -15.26
C ILE A 32 17.52 7.73 -14.10
N TYR A 33 17.78 8.18 -12.86
CA TYR A 33 17.13 7.64 -11.68
C TYR A 33 15.69 8.16 -11.58
N TYR A 34 14.70 7.31 -11.84
CA TYR A 34 13.29 7.65 -11.66
C TYR A 34 12.90 7.55 -10.17
N ILE A 35 12.21 8.57 -9.68
CA ILE A 35 11.66 8.62 -8.32
C ILE A 35 10.21 8.12 -8.37
N PHE A 36 9.83 7.18 -7.51
CA PHE A 36 8.45 6.68 -7.44
C PHE A 36 7.87 6.90 -6.05
N LEU A 37 6.91 7.81 -5.93
CA LEU A 37 6.38 8.24 -4.65
C LEU A 37 5.32 7.27 -4.10
N LEU A 38 5.64 6.57 -3.01
CA LEU A 38 4.72 5.64 -2.36
C LEU A 38 3.65 6.39 -1.54
N PHE A 39 4.03 7.43 -0.80
CA PHE A 39 3.06 8.31 -0.15
C PHE A 39 3.60 9.72 0.06
N SER A 40 2.68 10.67 0.17
CA SER A 40 2.94 12.06 0.56
C SER A 40 1.84 12.54 1.50
N PHE A 41 2.22 12.83 2.73
CA PHE A 41 1.34 13.24 3.81
C PHE A 41 1.85 14.56 4.34
N GLN A 42 1.23 15.63 3.87
CA GLN A 42 1.68 16.99 4.08
C GLN A 42 0.54 17.90 4.53
N THR A 43 0.90 19.02 5.14
CA THR A 43 0.02 20.16 5.34
C THR A 43 -0.09 20.99 4.06
N ASP A 44 -1.01 21.97 4.03
CA ASP A 44 -1.14 22.98 2.99
C ASP A 44 0.15 23.76 2.70
N ARG A 45 1.02 23.89 3.71
CA ARG A 45 2.34 24.54 3.65
C ARG A 45 3.44 23.61 3.12
N GLY A 46 3.16 22.34 2.88
CA GLY A 46 4.11 21.33 2.41
C GLY A 46 5.00 20.74 3.52
N LEU A 47 4.60 20.88 4.78
CA LEU A 47 5.30 20.26 5.92
C LEU A 47 4.78 18.86 6.15
N GLY A 48 5.65 17.89 6.43
CA GLY A 48 5.18 16.53 6.67
C GLY A 48 6.16 15.43 6.34
N TYR A 49 5.62 14.33 5.82
CA TYR A 49 6.39 13.14 5.46
C TYR A 49 6.10 12.71 4.03
N THR A 50 7.13 12.27 3.35
CA THR A 50 7.04 11.60 2.05
C THR A 50 7.87 10.34 2.08
N ALA A 51 7.49 9.34 1.29
CA ALA A 51 8.36 8.21 1.04
C ALA A 51 8.31 7.80 -0.42
N HIS A 52 9.48 7.55 -0.99
CA HIS A 52 9.65 7.22 -2.40
C HIS A 52 10.69 6.13 -2.60
N PHE A 53 10.59 5.46 -3.74
CA PHE A 53 11.64 4.58 -4.25
C PHE A 53 12.56 5.36 -5.17
N LEU A 54 13.85 5.10 -5.05
CA LEU A 54 14.91 5.55 -5.96
C LEU A 54 15.67 4.29 -6.39
N GLY A 55 15.31 3.73 -7.54
CA GLY A 55 15.74 2.38 -7.92
C GLY A 55 15.31 1.33 -6.88
N THR A 56 16.28 0.60 -6.30
CA THR A 56 16.06 -0.43 -5.26
C THR A 56 15.98 0.12 -3.84
N LEU A 57 16.20 1.42 -3.65
CA LEU A 57 16.24 2.05 -2.34
C LEU A 57 14.88 2.64 -1.97
N PHE A 58 14.49 2.48 -0.71
CA PHE A 58 13.32 3.13 -0.15
C PHE A 58 13.73 4.25 0.80
N ILE A 59 13.29 5.47 0.52
CA ILE A 59 13.70 6.68 1.23
C ILE A 59 12.48 7.32 1.87
N VAL A 60 12.56 7.57 3.18
CA VAL A 60 11.56 8.34 3.94
C VAL A 60 12.13 9.73 4.20
N THR A 61 11.38 10.76 3.87
CA THR A 61 11.78 12.17 4.06
C THR A 61 10.83 12.88 5.00
N SER A 62 11.38 13.50 6.05
CA SER A 62 10.68 14.46 6.90
C SER A 62 10.94 15.87 6.39
N ILE A 63 9.89 16.58 5.99
CA ILE A 63 9.96 17.94 5.41
C ILE A 63 9.58 18.95 6.49
N ARG A 64 10.54 19.78 6.92
CA ARG A 64 10.32 20.84 7.92
C ARG A 64 10.30 22.24 7.35
N ALA A 65 10.82 22.40 6.14
CA ALA A 65 10.70 23.59 5.32
C ALA A 65 10.84 23.19 3.85
N LYS A 66 10.39 24.06 2.92
CA LYS A 66 10.33 23.78 1.47
C LYS A 66 11.60 23.19 0.84
N GLU A 67 12.78 23.41 1.43
CA GLU A 67 14.07 22.89 0.92
C GLU A 67 14.93 22.20 1.99
N LYS A 68 14.40 22.04 3.21
CA LYS A 68 15.11 21.39 4.32
C LYS A 68 14.29 20.21 4.82
N GLY A 69 14.72 19.02 4.43
CA GLY A 69 14.17 17.77 4.92
C GLY A 69 15.26 16.81 5.36
N LEU A 70 14.98 16.02 6.40
CA LEU A 70 15.83 14.90 6.79
C LEU A 70 15.40 13.68 5.99
N GLN A 71 16.33 13.09 5.25
CA GLN A 71 16.11 11.84 4.52
C GLN A 71 16.69 10.68 5.30
N HIS A 72 15.96 9.58 5.33
CA HIS A 72 16.39 8.30 5.86
C HIS A 72 16.23 7.24 4.79
N CYS A 73 17.35 6.67 4.35
CA CYS A 73 17.35 5.52 3.46
C CYS A 73 17.19 4.25 4.29
N VAL A 74 16.12 3.50 4.06
CA VAL A 74 15.92 2.22 4.73
C VAL A 74 16.98 1.24 4.23
N PRO A 75 17.79 0.61 5.11
CA PRO A 75 18.87 -0.29 4.72
C PRO A 75 18.32 -1.65 4.30
N THR A 76 17.57 -1.68 3.20
CA THR A 76 17.04 -2.87 2.56
C THR A 76 16.99 -2.62 1.07
N GLU A 77 17.49 -3.60 0.31
CA GLU A 77 17.43 -3.58 -1.14
C GLU A 77 16.12 -4.23 -1.61
N PHE A 78 15.25 -3.45 -2.24
CA PHE A 78 13.97 -3.92 -2.73
C PHE A 78 14.09 -4.50 -4.14
N GLN A 79 13.46 -5.66 -4.35
CA GLN A 79 13.48 -6.36 -5.62
C GLN A 79 12.17 -6.12 -6.39
N PRO A 80 12.23 -5.99 -7.73
CA PRO A 80 11.03 -5.92 -8.56
C PRO A 80 10.17 -7.15 -8.39
N CYS A 81 8.86 -6.97 -8.58
CA CYS A 81 7.89 -8.04 -8.68
C CYS A 81 7.72 -8.95 -7.45
N ARG A 82 8.40 -8.62 -6.34
CA ARG A 82 8.22 -9.22 -5.01
C ARG A 82 7.31 -8.35 -4.16
N TRP A 83 6.50 -9.01 -3.33
CA TRP A 83 5.62 -8.39 -2.36
C TRP A 83 6.39 -8.11 -1.06
N TYR A 84 6.27 -6.90 -0.51
CA TYR A 84 6.91 -6.49 0.75
C TYR A 84 5.94 -5.80 1.70
N MET A 85 5.86 -6.24 2.95
CA MET A 85 5.10 -5.50 3.96
C MET A 85 5.94 -4.35 4.53
N LEU A 86 5.55 -3.10 4.24
CA LEU A 86 6.29 -1.90 4.61
C LEU A 86 5.63 -1.12 5.75
N THR A 87 6.09 -1.33 6.99
CA THR A 87 5.51 -0.63 8.14
C THR A 87 6.42 0.50 8.60
N LEU A 88 5.91 1.73 8.57
CA LEU A 88 6.56 2.90 9.16
C LEU A 88 5.86 3.26 10.46
N VAL A 89 6.63 3.36 11.54
CA VAL A 89 6.15 3.72 12.87
C VAL A 89 6.81 5.02 13.28
N PHE A 90 6.01 6.08 13.37
CA PHE A 90 6.44 7.37 13.87
C PHE A 90 6.14 7.44 15.37
N VAL A 91 7.18 7.54 16.18
CA VAL A 91 7.07 7.63 17.64
C VAL A 91 7.33 9.08 18.02
N TYR A 92 6.26 9.79 18.37
CA TYR A 92 6.39 11.14 18.92
C TYR A 92 6.77 11.08 20.39
N SER A 93 7.73 11.92 20.79
CA SER A 93 8.05 12.14 22.19
C SER A 93 8.14 13.64 22.47
N ARG A 94 7.49 14.07 23.56
CA ARG A 94 7.50 15.47 24.01
C ARG A 94 8.78 15.83 24.77
N TRP A 95 9.36 14.86 25.47
CA TRP A 95 10.48 15.08 26.39
C TRP A 95 11.80 14.57 25.83
N THR A 96 11.73 13.53 25.00
CA THR A 96 12.89 12.96 24.31
C THR A 96 12.79 13.22 22.83
N LYS A 97 13.75 12.70 22.07
CA LYS A 97 13.69 12.78 20.61
C LYS A 97 12.56 11.91 20.07
N SER A 98 11.91 12.39 19.02
CA SER A 98 10.98 11.59 18.22
C SER A 98 11.76 10.66 17.29
N GLU A 99 11.16 9.54 16.93
CA GLU A 99 11.83 8.44 16.26
C GLU A 99 11.00 7.95 15.07
N LEU A 100 11.67 7.60 13.98
CA LEU A 100 11.11 6.79 12.89
C LEU A 100 11.66 5.37 12.99
N ARG A 101 10.77 4.39 13.08
CA ARG A 101 11.12 2.97 12.94
C ARG A 101 10.57 2.43 11.63
N CYS A 102 11.43 1.80 10.84
CA CYS A 102 11.06 1.17 9.59
C CYS A 102 11.13 -0.35 9.73
N TYR A 103 10.06 -1.02 9.37
CA TYR A 103 9.96 -2.48 9.37
C TYR A 103 9.67 -2.97 7.95
N VAL A 104 10.32 -4.07 7.59
CA VAL A 104 10.10 -4.79 6.34
C VAL A 104 9.78 -6.24 6.69
N ASP A 105 8.70 -6.78 6.13
CA ASP A 105 8.26 -8.18 6.31
C ASP A 105 8.17 -8.58 7.79
N GLY A 106 7.58 -7.69 8.60
CA GLY A 106 7.35 -7.90 10.04
C GLY A 106 8.57 -7.64 10.94
N LYS A 107 9.75 -7.35 10.40
CA LYS A 107 11.00 -7.20 11.16
C LYS A 107 11.50 -5.76 11.14
N ILE A 108 12.06 -5.30 12.26
CA ILE A 108 12.68 -3.97 12.33
C ILE A 108 13.96 -3.95 11.50
N ILE A 109 14.07 -2.97 10.61
CA ILE A 109 15.23 -2.77 9.74
C ILE A 109 16.04 -1.56 10.20
N SER A 110 15.37 -0.49 10.63
CA SER A 110 16.04 0.72 11.12
C SER A 110 15.18 1.47 12.13
N SER A 111 15.87 2.23 12.98
CA SER A 111 15.34 3.12 13.99
C SER A 111 16.23 4.37 13.97
N VAL A 112 15.64 5.53 13.69
CA VAL A 112 16.40 6.79 13.57
C VAL A 112 15.70 7.94 14.28
N ASP A 113 16.51 8.83 14.86
CA ASP A 113 16.03 10.10 15.39
C ASP A 113 15.46 10.94 14.23
N MET A 114 14.16 11.21 14.28
CA MET A 114 13.48 12.00 13.26
C MET A 114 12.45 12.90 13.93
N ALA A 115 12.82 14.17 14.16
CA ALA A 115 11.92 15.10 14.83
C ALA A 115 10.65 15.36 14.02
N TRP A 116 9.57 15.56 14.76
CA TRP A 116 8.23 15.81 14.30
C TRP A 116 8.14 17.14 13.52
N PRO A 117 7.71 17.13 12.24
CA PRO A 117 7.82 18.30 11.37
C PRO A 117 6.65 19.29 11.47
N ILE A 118 5.53 18.91 12.10
CA ILE A 118 4.30 19.71 12.14
C ILE A 118 3.96 20.16 13.56
N SER A 119 3.21 21.25 13.70
CA SER A 119 2.65 21.65 15.00
C SER A 119 1.54 20.69 15.43
N THR A 120 1.28 20.58 16.74
CA THR A 120 0.13 19.82 17.27
C THR A 120 -1.22 20.42 16.90
N SER A 121 -1.24 21.67 16.43
CA SER A 121 -2.43 22.35 15.93
C SER A 121 -2.73 22.07 14.46
N ASP A 122 -1.75 21.56 13.72
CA ASP A 122 -1.85 21.40 12.27
C ASP A 122 -2.33 19.99 11.95
N CYS A 123 -3.10 19.85 10.87
CA CYS A 123 -3.54 18.56 10.35
C CYS A 123 -2.92 18.30 8.97
N PHE A 124 -2.76 17.02 8.64
CA PHE A 124 -2.39 16.61 7.30
C PHE A 124 -3.63 16.65 6.40
N ASP A 125 -3.70 17.67 5.56
CA ASP A 125 -4.80 17.93 4.63
C ASP A 125 -4.42 17.62 3.17
N ARG A 126 -3.14 17.35 2.89
CA ARG A 126 -2.61 16.91 1.59
C ARG A 126 -2.02 15.51 1.69
N CYS A 127 -2.90 14.52 1.76
CA CYS A 127 -2.55 13.11 1.91
C CYS A 127 -2.81 12.33 0.62
N MET A 128 -1.78 11.69 0.08
CA MET A 128 -1.83 10.91 -1.15
C MET A 128 -1.01 9.64 -1.01
N ILE A 129 -1.52 8.55 -1.58
CA ILE A 129 -0.81 7.27 -1.71
C ILE A 129 -0.59 7.02 -3.20
N GLY A 130 0.63 6.68 -3.57
CA GLY A 130 1.04 6.43 -4.95
C GLY A 130 1.29 7.69 -5.78
N GLY A 131 1.40 8.87 -5.17
CA GLY A 131 1.61 10.13 -5.89
C GLY A 131 1.65 11.37 -5.00
N THR A 132 1.73 12.54 -5.64
CA THR A 132 1.75 13.86 -4.99
C THR A 132 0.37 14.52 -5.02
N PHE A 133 0.12 15.47 -4.13
CA PHE A 133 -1.12 16.24 -4.12
C PHE A 133 -1.32 17.09 -5.38
N ASP A 134 -0.23 17.61 -5.94
CA ASP A 134 -0.22 18.44 -7.15
C ASP A 134 -0.48 17.64 -8.44
N GLN A 135 -0.69 16.32 -8.33
CA GLN A 135 -1.05 15.42 -9.43
C GLN A 135 -0.11 15.53 -10.65
N ARG A 136 1.17 15.85 -10.41
CA ARG A 136 2.19 15.74 -11.46
C ARG A 136 2.27 14.26 -11.86
N GLU A 137 2.13 13.98 -13.16
CA GLU A 137 2.25 12.61 -13.68
C GLU A 137 3.67 12.07 -13.52
N ASP A 138 4.64 12.97 -13.33
CA ASP A 138 6.01 12.67 -12.99
C ASP A 138 6.08 12.10 -11.56
N ASN A 139 6.76 10.96 -11.41
CA ASN A 139 7.04 10.29 -10.14
C ASN A 139 5.87 9.58 -9.44
N LEU A 140 4.77 9.30 -10.15
CA LEU A 140 3.69 8.43 -9.63
C LEU A 140 4.22 7.03 -9.34
N PHE A 141 3.71 6.38 -8.30
CA PHE A 141 4.10 5.00 -7.98
C PHE A 141 3.72 4.02 -9.10
N SER A 142 4.66 3.17 -9.49
CA SER A 142 4.44 2.11 -10.48
C SER A 142 4.51 0.72 -9.82
N GLY A 143 3.35 0.13 -9.57
CA GLY A 143 3.28 -1.19 -8.95
C GLY A 143 1.89 -1.55 -8.47
N ARG A 144 1.83 -2.51 -7.55
CA ARG A 144 0.58 -2.92 -6.88
C ARG A 144 0.70 -2.68 -5.38
N ILE A 145 -0.38 -2.17 -4.81
CA ILE A 145 -0.56 -2.01 -3.37
C ILE A 145 -1.74 -2.90 -2.98
N ALA A 146 -1.57 -3.70 -1.92
CA ALA A 146 -2.65 -4.51 -1.36
C ALA A 146 -3.43 -3.68 -0.32
N SER A 147 -3.54 -4.12 0.93
CA SER A 147 -4.27 -3.42 1.98
C SER A 147 -3.50 -2.25 2.63
N VAL A 148 -4.13 -1.10 2.74
CA VAL A 148 -3.56 0.07 3.40
C VAL A 148 -4.36 0.24 4.70
N THR A 149 -3.83 -0.26 5.83
CA THR A 149 -4.31 0.08 7.20
C THR A 149 -3.48 1.06 8.03
N GLY A 150 -4.07 2.20 8.38
CA GLY A 150 -3.53 3.25 9.25
C GLY A 150 -4.12 3.15 10.65
N PHE A 151 -3.42 3.69 11.62
CA PHE A 151 -3.73 3.53 13.04
C PHE A 151 -3.51 4.86 13.82
N THR A 152 -3.66 4.89 15.14
CA THR A 152 -3.57 6.13 15.93
C THR A 152 -2.60 6.04 17.11
N GLU A 153 -1.80 4.98 17.19
CA GLU A 153 -0.86 4.72 18.29
C GLU A 153 0.54 4.46 17.73
N ALA A 154 1.51 3.93 18.48
CA ALA A 154 2.76 3.46 17.88
C ALA A 154 2.79 1.94 18.03
N LEU A 155 2.79 1.20 16.91
CA LEU A 155 2.70 -0.25 16.95
C LEU A 155 3.95 -0.88 17.58
N SER A 156 3.74 -1.89 18.41
CA SER A 156 4.82 -2.69 18.99
C SER A 156 5.39 -3.69 17.97
N PRO A 157 6.65 -4.15 18.14
CA PRO A 157 7.22 -5.18 17.28
C PRO A 157 6.37 -6.46 17.22
N GLN A 158 5.75 -6.86 18.33
CA GLN A 158 4.88 -8.04 18.39
C GLN A 158 3.60 -7.84 17.57
N GLN A 159 3.02 -6.64 17.61
CA GLN A 159 1.86 -6.30 16.78
C GLN A 159 2.22 -6.33 15.30
N ILE A 160 3.37 -5.76 14.93
CA ILE A 160 3.82 -5.72 13.52
C ILE A 160 4.12 -7.13 13.00
N SER A 161 4.78 -7.97 13.81
CA SER A 161 4.99 -9.39 13.48
C SER A 161 3.66 -10.13 13.30
N GLY A 162 2.71 -9.94 14.21
CA GLY A 162 1.38 -10.56 14.09
C GLY A 162 0.63 -10.11 12.83
N LEU A 163 0.68 -8.82 12.50
CA LEU A 163 0.10 -8.29 11.26
C LEU A 163 0.74 -8.91 10.01
N TYR A 164 2.05 -9.13 10.02
CA TYR A 164 2.74 -9.82 8.93
C TYR A 164 2.31 -11.28 8.79
N SER A 165 2.14 -12.00 9.91
CA SER A 165 1.68 -13.39 9.95
C SER A 165 0.26 -13.58 9.39
N LEU A 166 -0.60 -12.55 9.42
CA LEU A 166 -1.91 -12.58 8.78
C LEU A 166 -1.84 -12.62 7.25
N GLY A 167 -0.75 -12.10 6.68
CA GLY A 167 -0.50 -12.07 5.26
C GLY A 167 -1.31 -11.00 4.49
N PRO A 168 -0.97 -10.79 3.22
CA PRO A 168 -1.53 -9.70 2.40
C PRO A 168 -3.00 -9.86 2.01
N ASN A 169 -3.56 -11.05 2.19
CA ASN A 169 -4.95 -11.35 1.83
C ASN A 169 -5.91 -11.23 3.01
N TYR A 170 -5.43 -10.84 4.19
CA TYR A 170 -6.27 -10.62 5.36
C TYR A 170 -7.21 -9.44 5.13
N LYS A 171 -8.50 -9.67 5.37
CA LYS A 171 -9.60 -8.71 5.14
C LYS A 171 -10.36 -8.35 6.42
N GLY A 172 -9.93 -8.87 7.57
CA GLY A 172 -10.60 -8.63 8.84
C GLY A 172 -10.26 -7.27 9.44
N GLN A 173 -10.90 -6.96 10.56
CA GLN A 173 -10.74 -5.70 11.30
C GLN A 173 -10.03 -5.91 12.65
N LEU A 174 -9.55 -7.12 12.95
CA LEU A 174 -8.92 -7.51 14.22
C LEU A 174 -9.86 -7.31 15.42
N LYS A 175 -11.17 -7.43 15.19
CA LYS A 175 -12.18 -7.22 16.21
C LYS A 175 -12.53 -8.52 16.91
N PHE A 176 -12.61 -9.60 16.16
CA PHE A 176 -13.00 -10.91 16.68
C PHE A 176 -11.85 -11.92 16.58
N GLU A 177 -11.70 -12.74 17.61
CA GLU A 177 -10.69 -13.80 17.66
C GLU A 177 -10.87 -14.83 16.53
N SER A 178 -12.10 -15.07 16.10
CA SER A 178 -12.42 -15.95 14.97
C SER A 178 -11.74 -15.53 13.66
N GLU A 179 -11.43 -14.25 13.50
CA GLU A 179 -10.76 -13.72 12.29
C GLU A 179 -9.29 -14.16 12.18
N VAL A 180 -8.66 -14.50 13.31
CA VAL A 180 -7.22 -14.80 13.39
C VAL A 180 -6.94 -16.22 13.86
N ARG A 181 -7.99 -16.99 14.17
CA ARG A 181 -7.91 -18.34 14.71
C ARG A 181 -7.23 -19.27 13.69
N GLY A 182 -6.20 -19.98 14.15
CA GLY A 182 -5.44 -20.93 13.32
C GLY A 182 -4.41 -20.28 12.40
N ILE A 183 -4.34 -18.94 12.35
CA ILE A 183 -3.33 -18.18 11.61
C ILE A 183 -2.24 -17.70 12.58
N LEU A 184 -2.66 -17.09 13.69
CA LEU A 184 -1.75 -16.51 14.68
C LEU A 184 -1.45 -17.47 15.82
N ASN A 185 -0.23 -17.35 16.36
CA ASN A 185 0.13 -18.03 17.60
C ASN A 185 -0.46 -17.30 18.83
N GLY A 186 -0.25 -17.87 20.02
CA GLY A 186 -0.81 -17.32 21.26
C GLY A 186 -0.33 -15.91 21.62
N THR A 187 0.92 -15.57 21.33
CA THR A 187 1.51 -14.26 21.67
C THR A 187 1.07 -13.18 20.68
N GLU A 188 1.03 -13.49 19.39
CA GLU A 188 0.53 -12.60 18.33
C GLU A 188 -0.96 -12.30 18.52
N ARG A 189 -1.77 -13.32 18.78
CA ARG A 189 -3.21 -13.16 19.05
C ARG A 189 -3.44 -12.24 20.25
N ARG A 190 -2.69 -12.40 21.34
CA ARG A 190 -2.74 -11.48 22.49
C ARG A 190 -2.38 -10.05 22.08
N ALA A 191 -1.29 -9.89 21.32
CA ALA A 191 -0.82 -8.58 20.89
C ALA A 191 -1.82 -7.82 20.00
N LEU A 192 -2.57 -8.53 19.15
CA LEU A 192 -3.55 -7.91 18.24
C LEU A 192 -4.96 -7.81 18.84
N ILE A 193 -5.48 -8.90 19.40
CA ILE A 193 -6.90 -9.01 19.81
C ILE A 193 -7.09 -8.60 21.28
N GLU A 194 -6.34 -9.19 22.21
CA GLU A 194 -6.51 -8.90 23.65
C GLU A 194 -6.14 -7.44 23.98
N ASN A 195 -5.11 -6.91 23.32
CA ASN A 195 -4.74 -5.49 23.41
C ASN A 195 -5.68 -4.56 22.61
N LYS A 196 -6.73 -5.09 21.98
CA LYS A 196 -7.76 -4.35 21.24
C LYS A 196 -7.17 -3.42 20.17
N LEU A 197 -6.19 -3.92 19.39
CA LEU A 197 -5.52 -3.13 18.35
C LEU A 197 -6.52 -2.52 17.35
N SER A 198 -7.63 -3.21 17.08
CA SER A 198 -8.73 -2.72 16.25
C SER A 198 -9.25 -1.34 16.65
N ALA A 199 -9.19 -0.97 17.94
CA ALA A 199 -9.61 0.35 18.41
C ALA A 199 -8.68 1.48 17.95
N SER A 200 -7.43 1.16 17.64
CA SER A 200 -6.44 2.13 17.14
C SER A 200 -6.49 2.29 15.62
N ILE A 201 -7.25 1.48 14.87
CA ILE A 201 -7.32 1.61 13.40
C ILE A 201 -7.98 2.94 13.05
N MET A 202 -7.25 3.78 12.33
CA MET A 202 -7.69 5.09 11.85
C MET A 202 -8.46 4.97 10.53
N PHE A 203 -7.92 4.17 9.61
CA PHE A 203 -8.53 3.85 8.33
C PHE A 203 -7.97 2.53 7.81
N SER A 204 -8.75 1.79 7.02
CA SER A 204 -8.33 0.55 6.39
C SER A 204 -8.91 0.46 4.99
N TYR A 205 -8.04 0.59 3.99
CA TYR A 205 -8.40 0.46 2.59
C TYR A 205 -7.99 -0.90 2.07
N HIS A 206 -8.90 -1.56 1.35
CA HIS A 206 -8.62 -2.84 0.70
C HIS A 206 -8.99 -2.75 -0.80
N PRO A 207 -8.18 -3.28 -1.74
CA PRO A 207 -8.47 -3.22 -3.16
C PRO A 207 -9.79 -3.90 -3.57
N SER A 208 -10.29 -4.81 -2.73
CA SER A 208 -11.61 -5.42 -2.94
C SER A 208 -12.78 -4.54 -2.51
N ALA A 209 -12.56 -3.54 -1.65
CA ALA A 209 -13.57 -2.63 -1.14
C ALA A 209 -13.57 -1.30 -1.92
N CYS A 210 -13.47 -1.39 -3.25
CA CYS A 210 -13.59 -0.24 -4.14
C CYS A 210 -14.93 -0.25 -4.87
N ASP A 211 -15.55 0.91 -4.99
CA ASP A 211 -16.70 1.20 -5.83
C ASP A 211 -16.32 2.28 -6.84
N HIS A 212 -16.21 1.91 -8.12
CA HIS A 212 -15.65 2.75 -9.17
C HIS A 212 -14.30 3.38 -8.78
N ASN A 213 -14.29 4.70 -8.54
CA ASN A 213 -13.10 5.47 -8.14
C ASN A 213 -13.03 5.70 -6.62
N LEU A 214 -14.00 5.21 -5.84
CA LEU A 214 -14.01 5.35 -4.40
C LEU A 214 -13.44 4.08 -3.75
N CYS A 215 -12.45 4.24 -2.88
CA CYS A 215 -11.95 3.19 -2.02
C CYS A 215 -12.57 3.35 -0.63
N LEU A 216 -13.41 2.39 -0.25
CA LEU A 216 -14.22 2.45 0.96
C LEU A 216 -13.35 2.08 2.17
N ASP A 217 -13.32 2.97 3.15
CA ASP A 217 -12.78 2.68 4.47
C ASP A 217 -13.51 1.51 5.13
N GLN A 218 -12.73 0.57 5.65
CA GLN A 218 -13.14 -0.61 6.39
C GLN A 218 -12.70 -0.53 7.85
N SER A 219 -12.42 0.65 8.39
CA SER A 219 -12.12 0.78 9.83
C SER A 219 -13.34 0.34 10.68
N PRO A 220 -13.10 -0.25 11.87
CA PRO A 220 -14.19 -0.77 12.72
C PRO A 220 -15.00 0.35 13.40
N LYS A 221 -14.48 1.57 13.46
CA LYS A 221 -15.11 2.73 14.09
C LYS A 221 -14.76 4.00 13.32
N PRO A 222 -15.72 4.93 13.14
CA PRO A 222 -15.42 6.24 12.57
C PRO A 222 -14.42 7.00 13.46
N ASN A 223 -13.41 7.59 12.83
CA ASN A 223 -12.36 8.32 13.53
C ASN A 223 -12.62 9.84 13.45
N PRO A 224 -12.60 10.57 14.59
CA PRO A 224 -12.85 12.01 14.62
C PRO A 224 -11.77 12.85 13.91
N ALA A 225 -10.63 12.26 13.56
CA ALA A 225 -9.59 12.94 12.79
C ALA A 225 -10.04 13.31 11.37
N PHE A 226 -11.09 12.68 10.84
CA PHE A 226 -11.64 13.02 9.55
C PHE A 226 -12.87 13.93 9.71
N ALA A 227 -12.83 15.09 9.04
CA ALA A 227 -13.96 16.01 8.97
C ALA A 227 -15.15 15.43 8.17
N HIS A 228 -14.86 14.48 7.28
CA HIS A 228 -15.83 13.78 6.42
C HIS A 228 -15.62 12.26 6.51
N ALA A 229 -16.41 11.49 5.76
CA ALA A 229 -16.21 10.05 5.68
C ALA A 229 -14.76 9.73 5.25
N PRO A 230 -14.06 8.80 5.93
CA PRO A 230 -12.66 8.47 5.68
C PRO A 230 -12.45 7.69 4.37
N HIS A 231 -13.34 7.79 3.39
CA HIS A 231 -13.18 7.11 2.11
C HIS A 231 -12.08 7.78 1.27
N ALA A 232 -11.25 6.99 0.61
CA ALA A 232 -10.20 7.50 -0.27
C ALA A 232 -10.71 7.58 -1.72
N LEU A 233 -10.35 8.65 -2.42
CA LEU A 233 -10.64 8.81 -3.84
C LEU A 233 -9.44 8.34 -4.67
N MET A 234 -9.65 7.32 -5.50
CA MET A 234 -8.69 6.88 -6.51
C MET A 234 -8.67 7.90 -7.65
N LYS A 235 -7.47 8.39 -8.00
CA LYS A 235 -7.26 9.40 -9.05
C LYS A 235 -6.44 8.83 -10.20
N GLY A 236 -6.58 9.45 -11.37
CA GLY A 236 -5.80 9.12 -12.57
C GLY A 236 -6.09 7.73 -13.12
N LYS A 237 -5.04 7.00 -13.53
CA LYS A 237 -5.13 5.67 -14.15
C LYS A 237 -5.18 4.51 -13.14
N LEU A 238 -5.36 4.80 -11.85
CA LEU A 238 -5.39 3.79 -10.80
C LEU A 238 -6.61 2.86 -11.00
N LYS A 239 -6.38 1.55 -11.00
CA LYS A 239 -7.43 0.54 -11.14
C LYS A 239 -7.35 -0.47 -10.00
N ALA A 240 -8.49 -0.71 -9.35
CA ALA A 240 -8.60 -1.80 -8.40
C ALA A 240 -8.44 -3.13 -9.12
N VAL A 241 -7.35 -3.84 -8.85
CA VAL A 241 -7.10 -5.16 -9.42
C VAL A 241 -7.69 -6.21 -8.48
N ARG A 242 -8.74 -6.90 -8.93
CA ARG A 242 -9.29 -8.06 -8.23
C ARG A 242 -8.71 -9.32 -8.82
N THR A 243 -7.97 -10.08 -8.01
CA THR A 243 -7.56 -11.43 -8.36
C THR A 243 -8.69 -12.39 -8.00
N THR A 244 -9.37 -12.93 -9.01
CA THR A 244 -10.27 -14.07 -8.81
C THR A 244 -9.44 -15.34 -8.69
N SER A 245 -9.78 -16.22 -7.75
CA SER A 245 -9.20 -17.56 -7.74
C SER A 245 -9.59 -18.27 -9.04
N LEU A 246 -8.76 -19.22 -9.49
CA LEU A 246 -9.10 -20.06 -10.63
C LEU A 246 -10.48 -20.71 -10.43
N GLN A 247 -10.76 -21.20 -9.22
CA GLN A 247 -12.04 -21.80 -8.87
C GLN A 247 -13.21 -20.83 -9.06
N SER A 248 -13.12 -19.60 -8.54
CA SER A 248 -14.19 -18.61 -8.68
C SER A 248 -14.35 -18.13 -10.11
N ALA A 249 -13.25 -18.00 -10.87
CA ALA A 249 -13.30 -17.68 -12.28
C ALA A 249 -14.01 -18.80 -13.07
N LEU A 250 -13.62 -20.06 -12.85
CA LEU A 250 -14.26 -21.22 -13.47
C LEU A 250 -15.75 -21.31 -13.09
N GLN A 251 -16.08 -21.15 -11.81
CA GLN A 251 -17.46 -21.18 -11.35
C GLN A 251 -18.30 -20.05 -11.98
N SER A 252 -17.73 -18.85 -12.12
CA SER A 252 -18.42 -17.72 -12.76
C SER A 252 -18.59 -17.92 -14.26
N LEU A 253 -17.68 -18.65 -14.90
CA LEU A 253 -17.79 -18.99 -16.31
C LEU A 253 -18.84 -20.07 -16.57
N GLY A 254 -19.12 -20.94 -15.59
CA GLY A 254 -20.09 -22.04 -15.72
C GLY A 254 -19.61 -23.40 -15.21
N GLY A 255 -18.50 -23.42 -14.46
CA GLY A 255 -17.91 -24.61 -13.87
C GLY A 255 -16.71 -25.13 -14.64
N ILE A 256 -16.08 -26.18 -14.09
CA ILE A 256 -14.91 -26.82 -14.71
C ILE A 256 -15.24 -27.46 -16.07
N GLN A 257 -16.52 -27.73 -16.32
CA GLN A 257 -17.01 -28.34 -17.55
C GLN A 257 -16.67 -27.52 -18.80
N LEU A 258 -16.53 -26.20 -18.67
CA LEU A 258 -16.14 -25.33 -19.79
C LEU A 258 -14.66 -25.46 -20.17
N LEU A 259 -13.81 -25.96 -19.28
CA LEU A 259 -12.42 -26.28 -19.66
C LEU A 259 -12.37 -27.41 -20.68
N TYR A 260 -13.35 -28.33 -20.72
CA TYR A 260 -13.39 -29.39 -21.73
C TYR A 260 -13.56 -28.83 -23.15
N LEU A 261 -14.32 -27.74 -23.32
CA LEU A 261 -14.45 -27.06 -24.63
C LEU A 261 -13.13 -26.42 -25.09
N LEU A 262 -12.29 -25.97 -24.15
CA LEU A 262 -10.96 -25.45 -24.46
C LEU A 262 -9.97 -26.58 -24.75
N PHE A 263 -10.15 -27.76 -24.14
CA PHE A 263 -9.32 -28.92 -24.46
C PHE A 263 -9.56 -29.43 -25.89
N GLU A 264 -10.77 -29.29 -26.44
CA GLU A 264 -11.03 -29.56 -27.87
C GLU A 264 -10.25 -28.62 -28.82
N GLN A 265 -9.77 -27.49 -28.31
CA GLN A 265 -8.96 -26.52 -29.08
C GLN A 265 -7.45 -26.73 -28.91
N LEU A 266 -6.99 -27.59 -27.99
CA LEU A 266 -5.57 -27.83 -27.77
C LEU A 266 -4.90 -28.57 -28.94
N ASP A 267 -5.67 -29.36 -29.68
CA ASP A 267 -5.21 -30.10 -30.87
C ASP A 267 -5.25 -29.25 -32.15
N TYR A 268 -5.60 -27.96 -32.05
CA TYR A 268 -5.62 -27.07 -33.21
C TYR A 268 -4.18 -26.74 -33.63
N THR A 269 -3.69 -27.43 -34.66
CA THR A 269 -2.40 -27.11 -35.29
C THR A 269 -2.48 -25.71 -35.89
N PHE A 270 -1.48 -24.88 -35.59
CA PHE A 270 -1.32 -23.53 -36.16
C PHE A 270 -0.86 -23.62 -37.62
N GLU A 271 -1.68 -24.19 -38.50
CA GLU A 271 -1.43 -24.26 -39.94
C GLU A 271 -2.69 -23.87 -40.70
N SER A 272 -2.88 -22.56 -40.94
CA SER A 272 -3.61 -21.99 -42.09
C SER A 272 -3.79 -20.47 -41.98
N ALA A 273 -2.68 -19.73 -41.80
CA ALA A 273 -2.69 -18.27 -41.96
C ALA A 273 -1.65 -17.75 -42.97
N VAL A 274 -1.06 -18.62 -43.81
CA VAL A 274 -0.04 -18.22 -44.80
C VAL A 274 -0.41 -18.57 -46.25
N GLU A 275 -1.49 -19.31 -46.53
CA GLU A 275 -1.92 -19.58 -47.91
C GLU A 275 -3.23 -18.87 -48.27
N SER A 276 -3.17 -17.55 -48.29
CA SER A 276 -4.09 -16.74 -49.10
C SER A 276 -3.42 -15.48 -49.66
N GLU A 277 -2.13 -15.57 -49.98
CA GLU A 277 -1.45 -14.70 -50.96
C GLU A 277 -1.18 -15.52 -52.22
N ALA A 278 -2.24 -15.85 -52.96
CA ALA A 278 -2.08 -16.30 -54.34
C ALA A 278 -3.15 -15.63 -55.19
N THR A 279 -2.68 -14.91 -56.22
CA THR A 279 -3.40 -14.39 -57.38
C THR A 279 -4.42 -13.26 -57.16
N MET A 280 -3.91 -12.03 -57.05
CA MET A 280 -4.61 -10.86 -57.63
C MET A 280 -3.92 -10.49 -58.95
N GLU A 281 -4.54 -10.83 -60.08
CA GLU A 281 -4.26 -10.24 -61.39
C GLU A 281 -4.82 -8.79 -61.45
N PRO A 282 -4.13 -7.83 -62.08
CA PRO A 282 -4.58 -6.45 -62.16
C PRO A 282 -5.69 -6.28 -63.22
N PHE A 283 -6.80 -5.67 -62.85
CA PHE A 283 -7.88 -5.32 -63.79
C PHE A 283 -7.45 -4.16 -64.72
N PRO A 284 -7.75 -4.24 -66.04
CA PRO A 284 -7.45 -3.17 -66.97
C PRO A 284 -8.40 -1.99 -66.79
N VAL A 285 -7.84 -0.78 -66.86
CA VAL A 285 -8.59 0.47 -66.91
C VAL A 285 -9.26 0.58 -68.28
N SER A 286 -10.58 0.75 -68.27
CA SER A 286 -11.39 1.26 -69.39
C SER A 286 -12.20 2.45 -68.90
#